data_AF-A0A4P7GIP5-F1
#
_entry.id   AF-A0A4P7GIP5-F1
#
_cell.length_a   1.000
_cell.length_b   1.000
_cell.length_c   1.000
_cell.angle_alpha   90.00
_cell.angle_beta   90.00
_cell.angle_gamma   90.00
#
_symmetry.space_group_name_H-M   'P 1'
#
loop_
_entity.id
_entity.type
_entity.pdbx_description
1 polymer ?
#
loop_
_entity_poly.entity_id
_entity_poly.type
_entity_poly.pdbx_seq_one_letter_code
_entity_poly.pdbx_strand_id
1 'polypeptide(L)'
;MPGGRPRPRSRPRPQPPSRRRRLVGLDRRARSRPQDAAPPVCLPWGNPPSADRFHPMAPATVSIYRRDMRKLRPSLVLATVGVCALFASGCAEPLNGPSLVLTLATPDQPGDPDALHVEHFVDEVQRLSEGTIRIDPQWDAEPEGVHDWDQHVARSVADGEFDLALVPGRAWDELGVATLRALDTPLLVTSLDLVESVLTSDLRGELMAGLPRAGVVGLDIFPSELRHPFGYGKPLLDADDYRDAVIRAPTSATTRMFLERLGATVVDDPPDPRVQRGDESSYR
;
A
#
# COMPACT_ATOMS: atom_id res chain seq x y z
N MET A 1 74.05 -21.14 -3.62
CA MET A 1 72.86 -21.95 -3.23
C MET A 1 72.11 -21.14 -2.18
N PRO A 2 70.79 -20.88 -2.27
CA PRO A 2 69.73 -21.39 -3.17
C PRO A 2 69.30 -20.30 -4.18
N GLY A 3 68.54 -20.50 -5.27
CA GLY A 3 67.62 -21.58 -5.64
C GLY A 3 66.25 -20.99 -6.01
N GLY A 4 66.18 -20.06 -6.98
CA GLY A 4 64.94 -19.42 -7.44
C GLY A 4 64.53 -19.92 -8.83
N ARG A 5 63.43 -20.65 -8.93
CA ARG A 5 62.85 -21.15 -10.19
C ARG A 5 62.31 -20.00 -11.07
N PRO A 6 62.49 -20.01 -12.40
CA PRO A 6 61.86 -19.01 -13.26
C PRO A 6 60.39 -19.38 -13.56
N ARG A 7 59.50 -18.38 -13.49
CA ARG A 7 58.09 -18.49 -13.88
C ARG A 7 57.96 -18.66 -15.41
N PRO A 8 56.99 -19.46 -15.92
CA PRO A 8 56.79 -19.59 -17.34
C PRO A 8 56.13 -18.33 -17.94
N ARG A 9 56.60 -17.91 -19.12
CA ARG A 9 56.04 -16.83 -19.93
C ARG A 9 54.62 -17.20 -20.39
N SER A 10 53.66 -16.35 -20.10
CA SER A 10 52.28 -16.42 -20.61
C SER A 10 52.27 -16.24 -22.14
N ARG A 11 51.66 -17.18 -22.86
CA ARG A 11 51.35 -17.04 -24.29
C ARG A 11 50.21 -16.02 -24.47
N PRO A 12 50.23 -15.14 -25.48
CA PRO A 12 49.12 -14.25 -25.75
C PRO A 12 47.92 -15.02 -26.29
N ARG A 13 46.72 -14.68 -25.79
CA ARG A 13 45.44 -15.20 -26.29
C ARG A 13 45.19 -14.68 -27.73
N PRO A 14 44.64 -15.50 -28.64
CA PRO A 14 44.29 -15.04 -29.98
C PRO A 14 43.07 -14.10 -29.93
N GLN A 15 43.16 -12.98 -30.66
CA GLN A 15 42.02 -12.07 -30.90
C GLN A 15 40.99 -12.74 -31.83
N PRO A 16 39.68 -12.53 -31.61
CA PRO A 16 38.66 -12.96 -32.56
C PRO A 16 38.63 -12.05 -33.80
N PRO A 17 38.32 -12.58 -34.99
CA PRO A 17 38.34 -11.80 -36.23
C PRO A 17 37.20 -10.78 -36.29
N SER A 18 37.53 -9.61 -36.85
CA SER A 18 36.63 -8.49 -37.09
C SER A 18 35.68 -8.73 -38.28
N ARG A 19 34.48 -8.14 -38.13
CA ARG A 19 33.28 -8.23 -39.00
C ARG A 19 33.53 -8.12 -40.51
N ARG A 20 32.71 -8.85 -41.27
CA ARG A 20 32.01 -8.32 -42.47
C ARG A 20 30.60 -8.93 -42.59
N ARG A 21 29.56 -8.20 -42.19
CA ARG A 21 28.17 -8.47 -42.61
C ARG A 21 27.92 -7.73 -43.92
N ARG A 22 27.63 -8.46 -44.99
CA ARG A 22 27.03 -7.90 -46.21
C ARG A 22 25.59 -7.49 -45.88
N LEU A 23 25.25 -6.25 -46.18
CA LEU A 23 23.87 -5.80 -46.32
C LEU A 23 23.33 -6.43 -47.63
N VAL A 24 22.32 -7.28 -47.51
CA VAL A 24 21.54 -7.80 -48.64
C VAL A 24 20.14 -7.18 -48.55
N GLY A 25 19.64 -6.79 -49.72
CA GLY A 25 18.55 -5.85 -49.95
C GLY A 25 17.24 -6.14 -49.21
N LEU A 26 16.62 -5.05 -48.77
CA LEU A 26 15.20 -4.95 -48.47
C LEU A 26 14.42 -5.06 -49.79
N ASP A 27 13.80 -6.20 -50.04
CA ASP A 27 12.79 -6.33 -51.09
C ASP A 27 11.42 -5.98 -50.50
N ARG A 28 10.88 -4.83 -50.93
CA ARG A 28 9.53 -4.37 -50.61
C ARG A 28 8.54 -5.18 -51.45
N ARG A 29 7.84 -6.13 -50.84
CA ARG A 29 6.57 -6.65 -51.40
C ARG A 29 5.44 -6.65 -50.37
N ALA A 30 4.47 -5.79 -50.69
CA ALA A 30 3.03 -5.86 -50.45
C ALA A 30 2.53 -6.68 -49.24
N ARG A 31 2.10 -5.96 -48.19
CA ARG A 31 1.09 -6.46 -47.25
C ARG A 31 -0.28 -6.24 -47.88
N SER A 32 -0.96 -7.33 -48.24
CA SER A 32 -2.40 -7.37 -48.48
C SER A 32 -3.15 -7.09 -47.18
N ARG A 33 -4.03 -6.08 -47.19
CA ARG A 33 -5.03 -5.81 -46.15
C ARG A 33 -6.11 -6.90 -46.19
N PRO A 34 -6.56 -7.45 -45.04
CA PRO A 34 -7.91 -7.99 -44.94
C PRO A 34 -8.85 -6.82 -44.61
N GLN A 35 -9.65 -6.41 -45.59
CA GLN A 35 -10.97 -5.85 -45.33
C GLN A 35 -11.90 -7.03 -45.03
N ASP A 36 -12.93 -6.79 -44.23
CA ASP A 36 -13.96 -7.74 -43.75
C ASP A 36 -13.67 -8.41 -42.39
N ALA A 37 -13.65 -7.59 -41.34
CA ALA A 37 -14.11 -8.00 -40.02
C ALA A 37 -15.21 -7.03 -39.57
N ALA A 38 -16.42 -7.55 -39.36
CA ALA A 38 -17.55 -6.79 -38.84
C ALA A 38 -17.23 -6.25 -37.42
N PRO A 39 -17.71 -5.05 -37.04
CA PRO A 39 -17.49 -4.54 -35.69
C PRO A 39 -18.21 -5.41 -34.65
N PRO A 40 -17.65 -5.59 -33.45
CA PRO A 40 -18.35 -6.27 -32.37
C PRO A 40 -19.58 -5.46 -31.97
N VAL A 41 -20.71 -6.15 -31.90
CA VAL A 41 -21.99 -5.62 -31.40
C VAL A 41 -21.82 -5.32 -29.91
N CYS A 42 -21.93 -4.04 -29.53
CA CYS A 42 -22.10 -3.64 -28.14
C CYS A 42 -23.42 -4.23 -27.62
N LEU A 43 -23.34 -5.21 -26.72
CA LEU A 43 -24.48 -5.58 -25.89
C LEU A 43 -24.71 -4.46 -24.87
N PRO A 44 -25.94 -3.93 -24.74
CA PRO A 44 -26.21 -2.90 -23.75
C PRO A 44 -26.00 -3.47 -22.35
N TRP A 45 -25.21 -2.77 -21.54
CA TRP A 45 -25.15 -2.96 -20.11
C TRP A 45 -26.58 -2.87 -19.56
N GLY A 46 -27.03 -3.94 -18.90
CA GLY A 46 -28.35 -3.96 -18.29
C GLY A 46 -28.49 -2.79 -17.31
N ASN A 47 -29.57 -2.03 -17.45
CA ASN A 47 -29.91 -0.96 -16.53
C ASN A 47 -29.91 -1.49 -15.08
N PRO A 48 -29.24 -0.83 -14.12
CA PRO A 48 -29.49 -1.12 -12.71
C PRO A 48 -30.95 -0.80 -12.38
N PRO A 49 -31.57 -1.52 -11.43
CA PRO A 49 -32.95 -1.25 -11.03
C PRO A 49 -33.07 0.20 -10.55
N SER A 50 -34.13 0.85 -11.04
CA SER A 50 -34.54 2.24 -10.76
C SER A 50 -34.42 2.62 -9.29
N ALA A 51 -33.77 3.76 -9.04
CA ALA A 51 -33.61 4.44 -7.75
C ALA A 51 -34.91 5.07 -7.22
N ASP A 52 -36.00 4.30 -7.18
CA ASP A 52 -37.28 4.73 -6.63
C ASP A 52 -37.75 3.72 -5.58
N ARG A 53 -37.16 3.85 -4.38
CA ARG A 53 -37.77 3.56 -3.06
C ARG A 53 -36.71 3.65 -1.96
N PHE A 54 -36.29 4.87 -1.62
CA PHE A 54 -35.75 5.15 -0.29
C PHE A 54 -36.78 5.99 0.47
N HIS A 55 -37.53 5.34 1.35
CA HIS A 55 -38.24 6.03 2.42
C HIS A 55 -37.20 6.61 3.40
N PRO A 56 -37.35 7.86 3.89
CA PRO A 56 -36.47 8.38 4.91
C PRO A 56 -36.69 7.59 6.22
N MET A 57 -35.70 6.77 6.62
CA MET A 57 -35.64 6.30 8.00
C MET A 57 -35.18 7.45 8.90
N ALA A 58 -35.98 7.70 9.94
CA ALA A 58 -35.67 8.63 11.01
C ALA A 58 -34.31 8.32 11.67
N PRO A 59 -33.62 9.32 12.24
CA PRO A 59 -32.31 9.09 12.87
C PRO A 59 -32.46 8.13 14.05
N ALA A 60 -31.76 7.00 13.97
CA ALA A 60 -31.53 6.13 15.11
C ALA A 60 -30.53 6.82 16.03
N THR A 61 -31.01 7.31 17.17
CA THR A 61 -30.19 7.81 18.27
C THR A 61 -29.28 6.67 18.73
N VAL A 62 -27.99 6.77 18.45
CA VAL A 62 -26.99 5.84 19.00
C VAL A 62 -26.87 6.12 20.50
N SER A 63 -27.52 5.26 21.27
CA SER A 63 -27.39 5.21 22.73
C SER A 63 -26.00 4.70 23.06
N ILE A 64 -25.11 5.61 23.47
CA ILE A 64 -23.79 5.30 24.00
C ILE A 64 -23.97 4.35 25.20
N TYR A 65 -23.43 3.14 25.09
CA TYR A 65 -23.45 2.15 26.16
C TYR A 65 -22.54 2.62 27.30
N ARG A 66 -23.09 3.38 28.25
CA ARG A 66 -22.44 3.67 29.54
C ARG A 66 -22.33 2.34 30.30
N ARG A 67 -21.11 1.80 30.41
CA ARG A 67 -20.84 0.69 31.33
C ARG A 67 -20.97 1.21 32.76
N ASP A 68 -22.02 0.76 33.44
CA ASP A 68 -22.25 0.95 34.87
C ASP A 68 -21.09 0.36 35.68
N MET A 69 -20.16 1.21 36.13
CA MET A 69 -19.27 0.86 37.24
C MET A 69 -19.99 1.11 38.55
N ARG A 70 -20.59 0.08 39.14
CA ARG A 70 -20.96 0.10 40.56
C ARG A 70 -20.60 -1.19 41.28
N LYS A 71 -19.94 -0.96 42.42
CA LYS A 71 -19.88 -1.75 43.66
C LYS A 71 -18.64 -2.63 43.86
N LEU A 72 -17.54 -1.97 44.25
CA LEU A 72 -16.66 -2.50 45.29
C LEU A 72 -16.70 -1.52 46.49
N ARG A 73 -16.91 -2.11 47.67
CA ARG A 73 -17.30 -1.47 48.94
C ARG A 73 -16.14 -0.68 49.57
N PRO A 74 -16.42 0.38 50.36
CA PRO A 74 -15.39 1.09 51.11
C PRO A 74 -15.15 0.35 52.43
N SER A 75 -13.91 -0.08 52.67
CA SER A 75 -13.45 -0.45 54.01
C SER A 75 -12.65 0.72 54.58
N LEU A 76 -13.25 1.34 55.58
CA LEU A 76 -12.72 2.37 56.45
C LEU A 76 -11.43 1.86 57.14
N VAL A 77 -10.30 2.55 56.99
CA VAL A 77 -9.22 2.54 57.98
C VAL A 77 -8.82 3.98 58.28
N LEU A 78 -8.83 4.27 59.57
CA LEU A 78 -8.74 5.57 60.21
C LEU A 78 -7.29 6.08 60.26
N ALA A 79 -7.14 7.36 59.93
CA ALA A 79 -6.23 8.35 60.51
C ALA A 79 -4.71 8.08 60.64
N THR A 80 -3.94 8.87 59.90
CA THR A 80 -2.89 9.71 60.51
C THR A 80 -2.78 11.04 59.77
N VAL A 81 -3.17 12.11 60.47
CA VAL A 81 -2.90 13.51 60.10
C VAL A 81 -1.40 13.74 60.32
N GLY A 82 -0.62 13.70 59.24
CA GLY A 82 0.76 14.15 59.20
C GLY A 82 0.84 15.50 58.52
N VAL A 83 0.76 16.58 59.30
CA VAL A 83 1.11 17.93 58.86
C VAL A 83 2.62 17.95 58.58
N CYS A 84 2.99 17.75 57.31
CA CYS A 84 4.30 18.17 56.79
C CYS A 84 4.09 19.44 55.96
N ALA A 85 3.97 20.56 56.67
CA ALA A 85 4.29 21.86 56.10
C ALA A 85 5.81 21.91 55.87
N LEU A 86 6.23 21.45 54.69
CA LEU A 86 7.57 21.68 54.17
C LEU A 86 7.42 22.48 52.89
N PHE A 87 7.94 23.71 52.95
CA PHE A 87 8.17 24.58 51.82
C PHE A 87 8.92 23.80 50.73
N ALA A 88 8.20 23.42 49.69
CA ALA A 88 8.77 23.22 48.38
C ALA A 88 7.98 24.12 47.44
N SER A 89 8.45 25.36 47.27
CA SER A 89 8.36 26.03 45.96
C SER A 89 9.20 25.21 44.98
N GLY A 90 8.74 23.99 44.68
CA GLY A 90 9.13 23.32 43.47
C GLY A 90 8.42 24.07 42.38
N CYS A 91 9.16 24.89 41.63
CA CYS A 91 8.85 25.04 40.23
C CYS A 91 8.78 23.60 39.72
N ALA A 92 7.56 23.06 39.58
CA ALA A 92 7.40 21.92 38.70
C ALA A 92 7.94 22.44 37.38
N GLU A 93 9.10 21.91 36.96
CA GLU A 93 9.53 22.09 35.59
C GLU A 93 8.32 21.71 34.74
N PRO A 94 7.94 22.53 33.75
CA PRO A 94 6.96 22.09 32.77
C PRO A 94 7.42 20.70 32.33
N LEU A 95 6.51 19.71 32.36
CA LEU A 95 6.77 18.42 31.74
C LEU A 95 7.10 18.72 30.27
N ASN A 96 8.38 18.89 29.98
CA ASN A 96 8.90 19.25 28.67
C ASN A 96 8.89 17.97 27.85
N GLY A 97 7.72 17.65 27.30
CA GLY A 97 7.46 16.49 26.48
C GLY A 97 6.13 16.66 25.73
N PRO A 98 5.89 15.87 24.68
CA PRO A 98 4.65 15.95 23.92
C PRO A 98 3.46 15.66 24.84
N SER A 99 2.39 16.45 24.69
CA SER A 99 1.13 16.25 25.41
C SER A 99 0.31 15.08 24.85
N LEU A 100 0.57 14.71 23.59
CA LEU A 100 -0.03 13.58 22.90
C LEU A 100 1.04 12.84 22.10
N VAL A 101 1.07 11.52 22.24
CA VAL A 101 1.88 10.62 21.44
C VAL A 101 0.93 9.69 20.70
N LEU A 102 1.07 9.61 19.38
CA LEU A 102 0.31 8.71 18.52
C LEU A 102 1.26 7.73 17.84
N THR A 103 0.87 6.48 17.73
CA THR A 103 1.56 5.47 16.94
C THR A 103 1.02 5.45 15.51
N LEU A 104 1.91 5.33 14.51
CA LEU A 104 1.53 5.23 13.10
C LEU A 104 2.11 3.95 12.52
N ALA A 105 1.24 2.98 12.20
CA ALA A 105 1.65 1.72 11.59
C ALA A 105 1.70 1.80 10.06
N THR A 106 2.68 1.13 9.46
CA THR A 106 2.77 0.95 8.01
C THR A 106 3.43 -0.41 7.72
N PRO A 107 3.05 -1.09 6.62
CA PRO A 107 3.80 -2.25 6.14
C PRO A 107 5.11 -1.91 5.43
N ASP A 108 5.42 -0.62 5.27
CA ASP A 108 6.62 -0.17 4.60
C ASP A 108 7.85 -0.17 5.53
N GLN A 109 9.02 -0.03 4.93
CA GLN A 109 10.30 0.13 5.62
C GLN A 109 10.90 1.53 5.42
N PRO A 110 11.76 1.99 6.34
CA PRO A 110 12.55 3.19 6.11
C PRO A 110 13.33 3.11 4.78
N GLY A 111 13.13 4.11 3.92
CA GLY A 111 13.75 4.20 2.59
C GLY A 111 12.93 3.57 1.46
N ASP A 112 11.77 2.99 1.72
CA ASP A 112 10.78 2.73 0.68
C ASP A 112 10.19 4.05 0.17
N PRO A 113 9.65 4.09 -1.08
CA PRO A 113 9.08 5.31 -1.64
C PRO A 113 8.02 5.96 -0.74
N ASP A 114 7.16 5.14 -0.13
CA ASP A 114 6.07 5.62 0.74
C ASP A 114 6.54 6.04 2.15
N ALA A 115 7.74 5.65 2.57
CA ALA A 115 8.31 6.07 3.85
C ALA A 115 8.49 7.60 3.95
N LEU A 116 8.79 8.25 2.82
CA LEU A 116 8.93 9.71 2.75
C LEU A 116 7.63 10.43 3.13
N HIS A 117 6.48 9.82 2.84
CA HIS A 117 5.18 10.39 3.22
C HIS A 117 4.97 10.34 4.73
N VAL A 118 5.34 9.22 5.37
CA VAL A 118 5.26 9.06 6.83
C VAL A 118 6.21 10.04 7.52
N GLU A 119 7.47 10.11 7.07
CA GLU A 119 8.47 11.03 7.63
C GLU A 119 8.01 12.48 7.52
N HIS A 120 7.55 12.90 6.33
CA HIS A 120 7.03 14.25 6.12
C HIS A 120 5.80 14.55 6.99
N PHE A 121 4.89 13.60 7.16
CA PHE A 121 3.72 13.77 8.02
C PHE A 121 4.11 13.93 9.49
N VAL A 122 5.07 13.14 9.98
CA VAL A 122 5.63 13.25 11.34
C VAL A 122 6.24 14.64 11.55
N ASP A 123 7.07 15.10 10.62
CA ASP A 123 7.73 16.40 10.69
C ASP A 123 6.71 17.56 10.69
N GLU A 124 5.71 17.50 9.82
CA GLU A 124 4.68 18.53 9.72
C GLU A 124 3.78 18.56 10.96
N VAL A 125 3.43 17.41 11.53
CA VAL A 125 2.66 17.34 12.78
C VAL A 125 3.49 17.91 13.94
N GLN A 126 4.77 17.57 14.04
CA GLN A 126 5.64 18.14 15.05
C GLN A 126 5.79 19.66 14.89
N ARG A 127 5.97 20.15 13.65
CA ARG A 127 6.12 21.57 13.34
C ARG A 127 4.85 22.37 13.62
N LEU A 128 3.69 21.90 13.15
CA LEU A 128 2.41 22.60 13.27
C LEU A 128 1.82 22.51 14.68
N SER A 129 2.15 21.46 15.44
CA SER A 129 1.73 21.33 16.84
C SER A 129 2.70 21.98 17.83
N GLU A 130 3.79 22.60 17.35
CA GLU A 130 4.87 23.14 18.20
C GLU A 130 5.43 22.08 19.18
N GLY A 131 5.49 20.82 18.75
CA GLY A 131 5.94 19.69 19.55
C GLY A 131 4.93 19.16 20.58
N THR A 132 3.70 19.67 20.62
CA THR A 132 2.65 19.18 21.54
C THR A 132 2.07 17.83 21.12
N ILE A 133 2.18 17.47 19.83
CA ILE A 133 1.86 16.15 19.28
C ILE A 133 3.13 15.54 18.70
N ARG A 134 3.40 14.29 19.08
CA ARG A 134 4.46 13.46 18.49
C ARG A 134 3.84 12.23 17.84
N ILE A 135 4.31 11.91 16.63
CA ILE A 135 3.98 10.65 15.97
C ILE A 135 5.17 9.71 16.09
N ASP A 136 4.90 8.43 16.37
CA ASP A 136 5.87 7.35 16.51
C ASP A 136 5.64 6.31 15.42
N PRO A 137 6.37 6.40 14.28
CA PRO A 137 6.25 5.43 13.20
C PRO A 137 6.63 4.02 13.64
N GLN A 138 5.75 3.07 13.36
CA GLN A 138 5.96 1.64 13.50
C GLN A 138 6.06 1.08 12.09
N TRP A 139 7.30 0.79 11.68
CA TRP A 139 7.65 0.20 10.39
C TRP A 139 7.56 -1.32 10.46
N ASP A 140 7.30 -1.99 9.33
CA ASP A 140 7.05 -3.43 9.29
C ASP A 140 6.05 -3.84 10.39
N ALA A 141 4.93 -3.13 10.47
CA ALA A 141 4.00 -3.24 11.59
C ALA A 141 3.24 -4.59 11.64
N GLU A 142 3.37 -5.40 10.60
CA GLU A 142 2.88 -6.76 10.53
C GLU A 142 3.90 -7.81 11.03
N PRO A 143 3.44 -8.99 11.47
CA PRO A 143 4.33 -10.12 11.74
C PRO A 143 5.09 -10.56 10.47
N GLU A 144 6.37 -10.91 10.65
CA GLU A 144 7.21 -11.40 9.56
C GLU A 144 6.59 -12.61 8.85
N GLY A 145 6.52 -12.54 7.51
CA GLY A 145 6.02 -13.63 6.68
C GLY A 145 4.51 -13.83 6.72
N VAL A 146 3.75 -12.88 7.28
CA VAL A 146 2.29 -12.92 7.19
C VAL A 146 1.83 -12.62 5.76
N HIS A 147 0.80 -13.35 5.34
CA HIS A 147 0.00 -13.01 4.16
C HIS A 147 -0.89 -11.80 4.45
N ASP A 148 -1.38 -11.12 3.42
CA ASP A 148 -2.29 -9.97 3.57
C ASP A 148 -1.74 -8.86 4.50
N TRP A 149 -0.43 -8.54 4.42
CA TRP A 149 0.23 -7.61 5.33
C TRP A 149 -0.43 -6.22 5.36
N ASP A 150 -0.86 -5.70 4.20
CA ASP A 150 -1.56 -4.41 4.13
C ASP A 150 -2.87 -4.45 4.94
N GLN A 151 -3.62 -5.56 4.84
CA GLN A 151 -4.85 -5.77 5.60
C GLN A 151 -4.60 -6.02 7.07
N HIS A 152 -3.45 -6.61 7.44
CA HIS A 152 -3.05 -6.74 8.84
C HIS A 152 -2.93 -5.37 9.49
N VAL A 153 -2.18 -4.45 8.86
CA VAL A 153 -2.01 -3.08 9.34
C VAL A 153 -3.34 -2.30 9.36
N ALA A 154 -4.20 -2.50 8.36
CA ALA A 154 -5.52 -1.88 8.37
C ALA A 154 -6.39 -2.31 9.57
N ARG A 155 -6.36 -3.61 9.92
CA ARG A 155 -7.11 -4.16 11.05
C ARG A 155 -6.54 -3.71 12.39
N SER A 156 -5.22 -3.61 12.53
CA SER A 156 -4.61 -3.21 13.80
C SER A 156 -5.02 -1.80 14.22
N VAL A 157 -5.22 -0.87 13.28
CA VAL A 157 -5.82 0.45 13.60
C VAL A 157 -7.31 0.34 13.90
N ALA A 158 -8.07 -0.45 13.14
CA ALA A 158 -9.51 -0.65 13.39
C ALA A 158 -9.77 -1.25 14.78
N ASP A 159 -8.87 -2.12 15.25
CA ASP A 159 -8.94 -2.77 16.55
C ASP A 159 -8.36 -1.90 17.70
N GLY A 160 -7.74 -0.77 17.36
CA GLY A 160 -7.15 0.18 18.31
C GLY A 160 -5.80 -0.23 18.88
N GLU A 161 -5.08 -1.12 18.19
CA GLU A 161 -3.68 -1.47 18.52
C GLU A 161 -2.72 -0.32 18.18
N PHE A 162 -2.94 0.34 17.04
CA PHE A 162 -2.24 1.57 16.66
C PHE A 162 -3.24 2.72 16.47
N ASP A 163 -2.77 3.95 16.68
CA ASP A 163 -3.64 5.14 16.61
C ASP A 163 -3.90 5.59 15.17
N LEU A 164 -2.89 5.42 14.30
CA LEU A 164 -2.86 5.85 12.90
C LEU A 164 -2.27 4.72 12.04
N ALA A 165 -2.57 4.72 10.74
CA ALA A 165 -1.78 3.95 9.79
C ALA A 165 -1.70 4.63 8.42
N LEU A 166 -0.62 4.32 7.72
CA LEU A 166 -0.55 4.43 6.27
C LEU A 166 -0.84 3.04 5.67
N VAL A 167 -1.93 2.94 4.91
CA VAL A 167 -2.35 1.69 4.28
C VAL A 167 -2.65 1.93 2.81
N PRO A 168 -2.05 1.16 1.89
CA PRO A 168 -2.33 1.30 0.46
C PRO A 168 -3.80 1.04 0.08
N GLY A 169 -4.31 1.79 -0.91
CA GLY A 169 -5.71 1.71 -1.37
C GLY A 169 -6.20 0.29 -1.69
N ARG A 170 -5.37 -0.49 -2.38
CA ARG A 170 -5.61 -1.89 -2.76
C ARG A 170 -6.03 -2.82 -1.62
N ALA A 171 -5.64 -2.50 -0.39
CA ALA A 171 -5.89 -3.37 0.76
C ALA A 171 -7.38 -3.46 1.10
N TRP A 172 -8.10 -2.36 0.85
CA TRP A 172 -9.40 -2.08 1.43
C TRP A 172 -10.54 -2.85 0.74
N ASP A 173 -10.35 -3.35 -0.47
CA ASP A 173 -11.39 -4.09 -1.18
C ASP A 173 -11.71 -5.45 -0.53
N GLU A 174 -10.70 -6.15 0.00
CA GLU A 174 -10.83 -7.36 0.81
C GLU A 174 -11.45 -7.07 2.20
N LEU A 175 -11.42 -5.81 2.65
CA LEU A 175 -12.01 -5.35 3.90
C LEU A 175 -13.43 -4.78 3.71
N GLY A 176 -14.04 -5.02 2.54
CA GLY A 176 -15.42 -4.62 2.25
C GLY A 176 -15.59 -3.14 1.85
N VAL A 177 -14.50 -2.42 1.62
CA VAL A 177 -14.52 -1.02 1.18
C VAL A 177 -14.38 -0.97 -0.33
N ALA A 178 -15.53 -0.95 -1.02
CA ALA A 178 -15.55 -0.89 -2.48
C ALA A 178 -15.32 0.52 -3.06
N THR A 179 -15.36 1.58 -2.24
CA THR A 179 -15.27 2.96 -2.72
C THR A 179 -13.88 3.31 -3.26
N LEU A 180 -12.83 2.64 -2.77
CA LEU A 180 -11.45 2.85 -3.24
C LEU A 180 -11.10 2.07 -4.52
N ARG A 181 -11.91 1.08 -4.90
CA ARG A 181 -11.64 0.17 -6.03
C ARG A 181 -11.35 0.88 -7.35
N ALA A 182 -11.90 2.07 -7.56
CA ALA A 182 -11.62 2.85 -8.76
C ALA A 182 -10.12 3.15 -8.91
N LEU A 183 -9.42 3.41 -7.79
CA LEU A 183 -7.98 3.70 -7.80
C LEU A 183 -7.14 2.47 -8.19
N ASP A 184 -7.61 1.27 -7.83
CA ASP A 184 -6.92 0.00 -8.14
C ASP A 184 -7.40 -0.64 -9.44
N THR A 185 -8.34 -0.01 -10.15
CA THR A 185 -8.85 -0.53 -11.42
C THR A 185 -7.79 -0.35 -12.52
N PRO A 186 -7.27 -1.43 -13.12
CA PRO A 186 -6.18 -1.33 -14.08
C PRO A 186 -6.52 -0.40 -15.25
N LEU A 187 -5.60 0.52 -15.53
CA LEU A 187 -5.70 1.49 -16.63
C LEU A 187 -6.87 2.49 -16.52
N LEU A 188 -7.53 2.61 -15.36
CA LEU A 188 -8.52 3.67 -15.14
C LEU A 188 -7.86 5.02 -14.90
N VAL A 189 -6.82 5.04 -14.06
CA VAL A 189 -5.99 6.22 -13.81
C VAL A 189 -4.69 6.07 -14.61
N THR A 190 -4.50 6.91 -15.63
CA THR A 190 -3.44 6.72 -16.63
C THR A 190 -2.42 7.85 -16.71
N SER A 191 -2.53 8.88 -15.87
CA SER A 191 -1.60 10.01 -15.85
C SER A 191 -1.54 10.67 -14.48
N LEU A 192 -0.42 11.34 -14.20
CA LEU A 192 -0.26 12.14 -12.98
C LEU A 192 -1.24 13.31 -12.93
N ASP A 193 -1.55 13.95 -14.06
CA ASP A 193 -2.57 15.00 -14.13
C ASP A 193 -3.97 14.50 -13.70
N LEU A 194 -4.30 13.25 -14.04
CA LEU A 194 -5.56 12.63 -13.61
C LEU A 194 -5.53 12.27 -12.13
N VAL A 195 -4.39 11.78 -11.62
CA VAL A 195 -4.17 11.58 -10.18
C VAL A 195 -4.38 12.90 -9.43
N GLU A 196 -3.73 13.99 -9.86
CA GLU A 196 -3.88 15.32 -9.25
C GLU A 196 -5.33 15.81 -9.31
N SER A 197 -6.00 15.63 -10.45
CA SER A 197 -7.41 16.00 -10.61
C SER A 197 -8.33 15.23 -9.65
N VAL A 198 -8.06 13.93 -9.42
CA VAL A 198 -8.82 13.13 -8.45
C VAL A 198 -8.58 13.66 -7.03
N LEU A 199 -7.32 13.85 -6.65
CA LEU A 199 -6.91 14.25 -5.29
C LEU A 199 -7.33 15.68 -4.93
N THR A 200 -7.45 16.58 -5.90
CA THR A 200 -7.87 17.97 -5.68
C THR A 200 -9.38 18.18 -5.79
N SER A 201 -10.14 17.14 -6.13
CA SER A 201 -11.59 17.19 -6.28
C SER A 201 -12.35 16.66 -5.06
N ASP A 202 -13.66 16.89 -5.03
CA ASP A 202 -14.56 16.35 -4.01
C ASP A 202 -14.62 14.80 -4.02
N LEU A 203 -14.21 14.15 -5.12
CA LEU A 203 -14.13 12.69 -5.21
C LEU A 203 -13.24 12.10 -4.12
N ARG A 204 -12.24 12.85 -3.65
CA ARG A 204 -11.37 12.45 -2.54
C ARG A 204 -12.17 12.02 -1.30
N GLY A 205 -13.20 12.80 -0.94
CA GLY A 205 -14.08 12.45 0.18
C GLY A 205 -14.96 11.24 -0.12
N GLU A 206 -15.47 11.13 -1.35
CA GLU A 206 -16.30 10.00 -1.79
C GLU A 206 -15.53 8.67 -1.80
N LEU A 207 -14.27 8.69 -2.23
CA LEU A 207 -13.36 7.55 -2.23
C LEU A 207 -13.13 7.02 -0.81
N MET A 208 -12.95 7.91 0.16
CA MET A 208 -12.77 7.56 1.58
C MET A 208 -14.08 7.24 2.33
N ALA A 209 -15.26 7.54 1.75
CA ALA A 209 -16.54 7.42 2.45
C ALA A 209 -16.91 5.99 2.87
N GLY A 210 -16.26 4.96 2.32
CA GLY A 210 -16.44 3.56 2.72
C GLY A 210 -15.64 3.14 3.95
N LEU A 211 -14.55 3.85 4.29
CA LEU A 211 -13.62 3.50 5.38
C LEU A 211 -14.27 3.33 6.76
N PRO A 212 -15.27 4.15 7.17
CA PRO A 212 -15.94 3.97 8.46
C PRO A 212 -16.61 2.61 8.65
N ARG A 213 -16.98 1.90 7.57
CA ARG A 213 -17.54 0.54 7.67
C ARG A 213 -16.49 -0.50 8.05
N ALA A 214 -15.22 -0.22 7.80
CA ALA A 214 -14.08 -1.04 8.18
C ALA A 214 -13.49 -0.63 9.55
N GLY A 215 -14.17 0.24 10.30
CA GLY A 215 -13.77 0.63 11.66
C GLY A 215 -12.75 1.77 11.75
N VAL A 216 -12.42 2.42 10.63
CA VAL A 216 -11.42 3.50 10.59
C VAL A 216 -11.98 4.80 10.02
N VAL A 217 -11.32 5.92 10.32
CA VAL A 217 -11.61 7.23 9.73
C VAL A 217 -10.50 7.57 8.73
N GLY A 218 -10.87 7.86 7.48
CA GLY A 218 -9.93 8.36 6.49
C GLY A 218 -9.50 9.78 6.79
N LEU A 219 -8.19 10.02 6.94
CA LEU A 219 -7.63 11.36 7.13
C LEU A 219 -7.40 12.05 5.78
N ASP A 220 -6.72 11.36 4.87
CA ASP A 220 -6.48 11.82 3.51
C ASP A 220 -6.10 10.63 2.60
N ILE A 221 -6.05 10.89 1.29
CA ILE A 221 -5.41 10.02 0.30
C ILE A 221 -4.38 10.84 -0.47
N PHE A 222 -3.28 10.21 -0.83
CA PHE A 222 -2.19 10.85 -1.57
C PHE A 222 -1.64 9.86 -2.61
N PRO A 223 -0.88 10.33 -3.61
CA PRO A 223 -0.41 9.48 -4.67
C PRO A 223 0.79 8.65 -4.18
N SER A 224 0.73 7.35 -4.40
CA SER A 224 1.88 6.44 -4.37
C SER A 224 2.30 6.15 -5.82
N GLU A 225 3.36 5.37 -6.00
CA GLU A 225 3.90 5.10 -7.33
C GLU A 225 3.03 4.17 -8.18
N LEU A 226 3.28 4.21 -9.50
CA LEU A 226 2.66 3.26 -10.43
C LEU A 226 3.28 1.88 -10.29
N ARG A 227 2.41 0.89 -10.29
CA ARG A 227 2.78 -0.52 -10.23
C ARG A 227 3.04 -1.06 -11.63
N HIS A 228 4.14 -1.77 -11.77
CA HIS A 228 4.61 -2.32 -13.03
C HIS A 228 4.80 -3.83 -12.92
N PRO A 229 4.34 -4.61 -13.91
CA PRO A 229 4.71 -6.00 -14.01
C PRO A 229 6.20 -6.16 -14.28
N PHE A 230 6.85 -6.99 -13.47
CA PHE A 230 8.24 -7.38 -13.62
C PHE A 230 8.35 -8.90 -13.72
N GLY A 231 9.18 -9.40 -14.64
CA GLY A 231 9.42 -10.84 -14.79
C GLY A 231 10.80 -11.23 -14.29
N TYR A 232 10.91 -12.32 -13.51
CA TYR A 232 12.21 -12.84 -13.06
C TYR A 232 13.00 -13.54 -14.17
N GLY A 233 12.31 -13.97 -15.24
CA GLY A 233 12.88 -14.74 -16.35
C GLY A 233 12.66 -14.07 -17.71
N LYS A 234 11.73 -14.61 -18.51
CA LYS A 234 11.33 -13.96 -19.78
C LYS A 234 10.38 -12.78 -19.43
N PRO A 235 10.51 -11.64 -20.12
CA PRO A 235 9.67 -10.47 -19.86
C PRO A 235 8.17 -10.74 -20.03
N LEU A 236 7.34 -9.98 -19.29
CA LEU A 236 5.88 -9.95 -19.40
C LEU A 236 5.49 -8.77 -20.29
N LEU A 237 5.51 -8.95 -21.61
CA LEU A 237 5.35 -7.84 -22.56
C LEU A 237 3.90 -7.69 -23.05
N ASP A 238 3.20 -8.82 -23.18
CA ASP A 238 1.84 -8.86 -23.69
C ASP A 238 0.94 -9.70 -22.76
N ALA A 239 -0.38 -9.56 -22.90
CA ALA A 239 -1.36 -10.30 -22.10
C ALA A 239 -1.15 -11.83 -22.10
N ASP A 240 -0.66 -12.38 -23.21
CA ASP A 240 -0.40 -13.82 -23.34
C ASP A 240 0.77 -14.32 -22.48
N ASP A 241 1.67 -13.44 -22.05
CA ASP A 241 2.79 -13.81 -21.19
C ASP A 241 2.37 -14.15 -19.74
N TYR A 242 1.13 -13.84 -19.37
CA TYR A 242 0.56 -14.12 -18.04
C TYR A 242 -0.14 -15.47 -17.95
N ARG A 243 -0.45 -16.12 -19.09
CA ARG A 243 -1.16 -17.41 -19.08
C ARG A 243 -0.32 -18.48 -18.38
N ASP A 244 -0.95 -19.20 -17.46
CA ASP A 244 -0.35 -20.23 -16.61
C ASP A 244 0.83 -19.74 -15.75
N ALA A 245 1.04 -18.42 -15.65
CA ALA A 245 2.10 -17.82 -14.86
C ALA A 245 1.67 -17.70 -13.40
N VAL A 246 2.58 -18.00 -12.47
CA VAL A 246 2.42 -17.62 -11.06
C VAL A 246 2.94 -16.20 -10.89
N ILE A 247 2.08 -15.25 -10.55
CA ILE A 247 2.43 -13.84 -10.38
C ILE A 247 2.28 -13.47 -8.92
N ARG A 248 3.35 -12.92 -8.34
CA ARG A 248 3.27 -12.29 -7.02
C ARG A 248 2.54 -10.96 -7.14
N ALA A 249 1.63 -10.68 -6.22
CA ALA A 249 1.03 -9.36 -6.03
C ALA A 249 0.58 -9.21 -4.58
N PRO A 250 0.53 -7.99 -4.01
CA PRO A 250 -0.10 -7.79 -2.72
C PRO A 250 -1.59 -8.16 -2.77
N THR A 251 -2.13 -8.60 -1.64
CA THR A 251 -3.52 -9.04 -1.57
C THR A 251 -4.48 -7.92 -1.95
N SER A 252 -5.24 -8.15 -3.01
CA SER A 252 -6.35 -7.31 -3.45
C SER A 252 -7.30 -8.14 -4.33
N ALA A 253 -8.61 -8.03 -4.08
CA ALA A 253 -9.61 -8.71 -4.89
C ALA A 253 -9.59 -8.22 -6.34
N THR A 254 -9.35 -6.93 -6.54
CA THR A 254 -9.33 -6.26 -7.83
C THR A 254 -8.11 -6.67 -8.65
N THR A 255 -6.90 -6.64 -8.04
CA THR A 255 -5.66 -7.10 -8.69
C THR A 255 -5.73 -8.58 -9.03
N ARG A 256 -6.19 -9.41 -8.09
CA ARG A 256 -6.34 -10.85 -8.30
C ARG A 256 -7.26 -11.14 -9.48
N MET A 257 -8.45 -10.54 -9.49
CA MET A 257 -9.40 -10.69 -10.58
C MET A 257 -8.79 -10.30 -11.93
N PHE A 258 -8.06 -9.19 -12.00
CA PHE A 258 -7.43 -8.76 -13.24
C PHE A 258 -6.40 -9.77 -13.77
N LEU A 259 -5.46 -10.20 -12.92
CA LEU A 259 -4.40 -11.12 -13.32
C LEU A 259 -4.94 -12.51 -13.66
N GLU A 260 -5.91 -13.02 -12.89
CA GLU A 260 -6.58 -14.29 -13.18
C GLU A 260 -7.34 -14.26 -14.52
N ARG A 261 -7.88 -13.10 -14.91
CA ARG A 261 -8.50 -12.92 -16.24
C ARG A 261 -7.49 -12.96 -17.38
N LEU A 262 -6.22 -12.69 -17.11
CA LEU A 262 -5.12 -12.91 -18.06
C LEU A 262 -4.61 -14.37 -18.05
N GLY A 263 -5.18 -15.22 -17.20
CA GLY A 263 -4.83 -16.64 -17.08
C GLY A 263 -3.69 -16.92 -16.10
N ALA A 264 -3.32 -15.95 -15.25
CA ALA A 264 -2.32 -16.16 -14.21
C ALA A 264 -2.94 -16.79 -12.94
N THR A 265 -2.07 -17.37 -12.11
CA THR A 265 -2.34 -17.67 -10.71
C THR A 265 -1.68 -16.59 -9.86
N VAL A 266 -2.42 -15.98 -8.94
CA VAL A 266 -1.87 -14.93 -8.07
C VAL A 266 -1.52 -15.50 -6.71
N VAL A 267 -0.36 -15.10 -6.19
CA VAL A 267 0.12 -15.42 -4.84
C VAL A 267 0.61 -14.15 -4.15
N ASP A 268 0.55 -14.11 -2.83
CA ASP A 268 1.14 -13.07 -1.99
C ASP A 268 2.32 -13.62 -1.15
N ASP A 269 2.86 -14.77 -1.55
CA ASP A 269 4.08 -15.33 -0.94
C ASP A 269 5.29 -14.38 -1.08
N PRO A 270 6.32 -14.54 -0.23
CA PRO A 270 7.61 -13.88 -0.44
C PRO A 270 8.16 -14.13 -1.86
N PRO A 271 8.90 -13.17 -2.45
CA PRO A 271 9.50 -13.32 -3.76
C PRO A 271 10.36 -14.60 -3.91
N ASP A 272 9.97 -15.52 -4.80
CA ASP A 272 10.75 -16.71 -5.18
C ASP A 272 10.77 -16.91 -6.70
N PRO A 273 11.88 -16.57 -7.39
CA PRO A 273 11.98 -16.68 -8.84
C PRO A 273 12.01 -18.12 -9.37
N ARG A 274 11.97 -19.14 -8.50
CA ARG A 274 11.85 -20.56 -8.88
C ARG A 274 10.41 -21.00 -9.07
N VAL A 275 9.49 -20.36 -8.35
CA VAL A 275 8.05 -20.69 -8.36
C VAL A 275 7.28 -19.60 -9.09
N GLN A 276 7.62 -18.34 -8.83
CA GLN A 276 6.96 -17.19 -9.41
C GLN A 276 7.62 -16.82 -10.74
N ARG A 277 6.76 -16.43 -11.69
CA ARG A 277 7.15 -15.92 -12.99
C ARG A 277 7.53 -14.44 -12.94
N GLY A 278 6.90 -13.70 -12.05
CA GLY A 278 7.04 -12.27 -11.92
C GLY A 278 6.30 -11.71 -10.73
N ASP A 279 6.34 -10.40 -10.62
CA ASP A 279 5.77 -9.63 -9.51
C ASP A 279 5.12 -8.35 -10.06
N GLU A 280 4.05 -7.90 -9.42
CA GLU A 280 3.50 -6.57 -9.57
C GLU A 280 4.17 -5.65 -8.52
N SER A 281 5.16 -4.89 -8.97
CA SER A 281 6.01 -4.12 -8.07
C SER A 281 6.19 -2.69 -8.55
N SER A 282 6.55 -1.82 -7.62
CA SER A 282 7.02 -0.48 -7.92
C SER A 282 8.50 -0.49 -8.32
N TYR A 283 8.88 0.36 -9.27
CA TYR A 283 10.30 0.58 -9.59
C TYR A 283 10.92 1.57 -8.61
N ARG A 284 12.16 1.30 -8.18
CA ARG A 284 13.10 2.31 -7.68
C ARG A 284 13.97 2.83 -8.82
#